data_AF-A0A6C0ER77-F1
#
_entry.id   AF-A0A6C0ER77-F1
#
_cell.length_a   1.000
_cell.length_b   1.000
_cell.length_c   1.000
_cell.angle_alpha   90.00
_cell.angle_beta   90.00
_cell.angle_gamma   90.00
#
_symmetry.space_group_name_H-M   'P 1'
#
loop_
_entity.id
_entity.type
_entity.pdbx_description
1 polymer ?
#
loop_
_entity_poly.entity_id
_entity_poly.type
_entity_poly.pdbx_seq_one_letter_code
_entity_poly.pdbx_strand_id
1 'polypeptide(L)'
;MSEAINDLKRCVKQYRDVDNEIRILNKNVYEKREARRIVEMEMCDLIKLRQFDSVDKLKIDDDGSTIKIQRPDTYSKAWSLSKKELESLVTGYFQSTNRFNAEECVTYIVEQRKKSLVGKEFEFSRVIPEE
;
A
#
# COMPACT_ATOMS: atom_id res chain seq x y z
N MET A 1 38.70 22.28 24.54
CA MET A 1 37.86 22.93 23.51
C MET A 1 38.10 22.36 22.10
N SER A 2 39.34 22.05 21.70
CA SER A 2 39.62 21.46 20.37
C SER A 2 39.09 20.02 20.19
N GLU A 3 39.08 19.20 21.25
CA GLU A 3 38.63 17.80 21.20
C GLU A 3 37.13 17.68 20.92
N ALA A 4 36.29 18.42 21.66
CA ALA A 4 34.84 18.46 21.42
C ALA A 4 34.48 18.95 20.00
N ILE A 5 35.25 19.90 19.45
CA ILE A 5 35.06 20.36 18.07
C ILE A 5 35.47 19.28 17.06
N ASN A 6 36.51 18.49 17.34
CA ASN A 6 36.92 17.38 16.49
C ASN A 6 35.91 16.22 16.52
N ASP A 7 35.35 15.90 17.68
CA ASP A 7 34.27 14.93 17.81
C ASP A 7 33.02 15.37 17.06
N LEU A 8 32.61 16.64 17.20
CA LEU A 8 31.51 17.20 16.44
C LEU A 8 31.75 17.08 14.93
N LYS A 9 32.95 17.41 14.46
CA LYS A 9 33.31 17.27 13.03
C LYS A 9 33.23 15.81 12.56
N ARG A 10 33.60 14.83 13.40
CA ARG A 10 33.44 13.40 13.08
C ARG A 10 31.97 13.04 12.95
N CYS A 11 31.13 13.43 13.91
CA CYS A 11 29.69 13.17 13.86
C CYS A 11 29.03 13.81 12.63
N VAL A 12 29.40 15.05 12.28
CA VAL A 12 28.88 15.74 11.09
C VAL A 12 29.25 15.01 9.80
N LYS A 13 30.49 14.47 9.70
CA LYS A 13 30.90 13.65 8.55
C LYS A 13 30.08 12.37 8.46
N GLN A 14 29.95 11.63 9.56
CA GLN A 14 29.14 10.41 9.62
C GLN A 14 27.67 10.69 9.25
N TYR A 15 27.09 11.75 9.80
CA TYR A 15 25.72 12.18 9.47
C TYR A 15 25.56 12.42 7.97
N ARG A 16 26.48 13.19 7.36
CA ARG A 16 26.46 13.45 5.92
C ARG A 16 26.56 12.16 5.11
N ASP A 17 27.43 11.25 5.51
CA ASP A 17 27.66 10.01 4.76
C ASP A 17 26.42 9.11 4.81
N VAL A 18 25.77 8.99 5.99
CA VAL A 18 24.49 8.28 6.15
C VAL A 18 23.36 8.96 5.37
N ASP A 19 23.25 10.30 5.40
CA ASP A 19 22.22 11.03 4.63
C ASP A 19 22.37 10.81 3.12
N ASN A 20 23.62 10.78 2.62
CA ASN A 20 23.90 10.47 1.23
C ASN A 20 23.50 9.03 0.86
N GLU A 21 23.81 8.05 1.71
CA GLU A 21 23.41 6.66 1.51
C GLU A 21 21.89 6.51 1.48
N ILE A 22 21.18 7.15 2.41
CA ILE A 22 19.71 7.17 2.43
C ILE A 22 19.15 7.76 1.12
N ARG A 23 19.73 8.83 0.60
CA ARG A 23 19.30 9.42 -0.68
C ARG A 23 19.46 8.45 -1.85
N ILE A 24 20.59 7.74 -1.91
CA ILE A 24 20.86 6.73 -2.94
C ILE A 24 19.88 5.56 -2.82
N LEU A 25 19.71 5.03 -1.61
CA LEU A 25 18.77 3.93 -1.35
C LEU A 25 17.34 4.32 -1.70
N ASN A 26 16.91 5.54 -1.35
CA ASN A 26 15.58 6.04 -1.71
C ASN A 26 15.40 6.09 -3.23
N LYS A 27 16.39 6.60 -3.98
CA LYS A 27 16.36 6.59 -5.44
C LYS A 27 16.20 5.16 -5.98
N ASN A 28 17.01 4.22 -5.49
CA ASN A 28 16.96 2.82 -5.89
C ASN A 28 15.60 2.18 -5.55
N VAL A 29 15.01 2.50 -4.39
CA VAL A 29 13.67 2.03 -4.00
C VAL A 29 12.62 2.53 -4.98
N TYR A 30 12.68 3.80 -5.42
CA TYR A 30 11.75 4.31 -6.42
C TYR A 30 11.90 3.61 -7.77
N GLU A 31 13.13 3.40 -8.25
CA GLU A 31 13.39 2.65 -9.48
C GLU A 31 12.88 1.20 -9.40
N LYS A 32 13.10 0.52 -8.27
CA LYS A 32 12.59 -0.83 -8.05
C LYS A 32 11.07 -0.89 -7.91
N ARG A 33 10.43 0.14 -7.34
CA ARG A 33 8.96 0.26 -7.33
C ARG A 33 8.39 0.41 -8.73
N GLU A 34 9.07 1.16 -9.60
CA GLU A 34 8.69 1.29 -11.01
C GLU A 34 8.81 -0.04 -11.74
N ALA A 35 9.98 -0.68 -11.65
CA ALA A 35 10.21 -1.98 -12.26
C ALA A 35 9.20 -3.03 -11.77
N ARG A 36 8.89 -3.05 -10.47
CA ARG A 36 7.85 -3.93 -9.91
C ARG A 36 6.48 -3.65 -10.53
N ARG A 37 6.09 -2.39 -10.70
CA ARG A 37 4.80 -2.04 -11.31
C ARG A 37 4.70 -2.52 -12.76
N ILE A 38 5.78 -2.40 -13.53
CA ILE A 38 5.83 -2.90 -14.91
C ILE A 38 5.57 -4.41 -14.95
N VAL A 39 6.25 -5.17 -14.07
CA VAL A 39 6.03 -6.62 -13.96
C VAL A 39 4.59 -6.94 -13.50
N GLU A 40 4.04 -6.19 -12.53
CA GLU A 40 2.64 -6.35 -12.09
C GLU A 40 1.65 -6.11 -13.25
N MET A 41 1.92 -5.17 -14.16
CA MET A 41 1.09 -4.94 -15.34
C MET A 41 1.13 -6.13 -16.31
N GLU A 42 2.33 -6.67 -16.58
CA GLU A 42 2.49 -7.87 -17.41
C GLU A 42 1.77 -9.08 -16.80
N MET A 43 1.89 -9.28 -15.49
CA MET A 43 1.18 -10.32 -14.76
C MET A 43 -0.35 -10.14 -14.85
N CYS A 44 -0.83 -8.91 -14.75
CA CYS A 44 -2.25 -8.57 -14.89
C CYS A 44 -2.79 -8.94 -16.27
N ASP A 45 -2.02 -8.70 -17.33
CA ASP A 45 -2.45 -9.05 -18.69
C ASP A 45 -2.44 -10.57 -18.94
N LEU A 46 -1.47 -11.28 -18.36
CA LEU A 46 -1.45 -12.74 -18.41
C LEU A 46 -2.63 -13.35 -17.65
N ILE A 47 -2.90 -12.91 -16.42
CA ILE A 47 -3.91 -13.56 -15.57
C ILE A 47 -5.36 -13.33 -16.03
N LYS A 48 -5.59 -12.38 -16.95
CA LYS A 48 -6.87 -12.19 -17.64
C LYS A 48 -7.16 -13.27 -18.69
N LEU A 49 -6.16 -14.04 -19.12
CA LEU A 49 -6.36 -15.13 -20.07
C LEU A 49 -7.16 -16.25 -19.40
N ARG A 50 -8.16 -16.78 -20.10
CA ARG A 50 -9.09 -17.81 -19.58
C ARG A 50 -8.40 -19.03 -18.98
N GLN A 51 -7.24 -19.42 -19.53
CA GLN A 51 -6.47 -20.56 -19.02
C GLN A 51 -5.93 -20.36 -17.59
N PHE A 52 -5.94 -19.13 -17.08
CA PHE A 52 -5.49 -18.79 -15.73
C PHE A 52 -6.65 -18.32 -14.82
N ASP A 53 -7.91 -18.53 -15.21
CA ASP A 53 -9.09 -18.13 -14.42
C ASP A 53 -9.13 -18.79 -13.04
N SER A 54 -8.60 -20.01 -12.91
CA SER A 54 -8.55 -20.77 -11.65
C SER A 54 -7.26 -20.56 -10.84
N VAL A 55 -6.34 -19.70 -11.30
CA VAL A 55 -5.05 -19.50 -10.64
C VAL A 55 -5.16 -18.34 -9.67
N ASP A 56 -5.14 -18.65 -8.37
CA ASP A 56 -5.18 -17.63 -7.30
C ASP A 56 -3.85 -17.53 -6.53
N LYS A 57 -2.95 -18.50 -6.73
CA LYS A 57 -1.65 -18.58 -6.07
C LYS A 57 -0.61 -19.21 -6.98
N LEU A 58 0.61 -18.67 -6.96
CA LEU A 58 1.77 -19.22 -7.65
C LEU A 58 2.91 -19.38 -6.65
N LYS A 59 3.41 -20.61 -6.48
CA LYS A 59 4.55 -20.88 -5.62
C LYS A 59 5.86 -20.57 -6.37
N ILE A 60 6.81 -19.99 -5.66
CA ILE A 60 8.18 -19.77 -6.12
C ILE A 60 9.03 -20.86 -5.49
N ASP A 61 9.60 -21.73 -6.31
CA ASP A 61 10.36 -22.88 -5.82
C ASP A 61 11.70 -22.48 -5.18
N ASP A 62 12.29 -21.38 -5.65
CA ASP A 62 13.62 -20.92 -5.22
C ASP A 62 13.68 -20.53 -3.73
N ASP A 63 12.61 -19.94 -3.19
CA ASP A 63 12.56 -19.41 -1.82
C ASP A 63 11.33 -19.85 -1.03
N GLY A 64 10.53 -20.77 -1.60
CA GLY A 64 9.31 -21.28 -0.99
C GLY A 64 8.17 -20.27 -0.83
N SER A 65 8.35 -19.02 -1.26
CA SER A 65 7.31 -18.00 -1.17
C SER A 65 6.20 -18.21 -2.18
N THR A 66 5.05 -17.56 -1.95
CA THR A 66 3.88 -17.66 -2.82
C THR A 66 3.41 -16.28 -3.22
N ILE A 67 3.17 -16.07 -4.52
CA ILE A 67 2.44 -14.90 -5.00
C ILE A 67 0.94 -15.21 -4.94
N LYS A 68 0.24 -14.48 -4.09
CA LYS A 68 -1.22 -14.49 -4.03
C LYS A 68 -1.76 -13.47 -5.03
N ILE A 69 -2.74 -13.90 -5.82
CA ILE A 69 -3.46 -13.09 -6.80
C ILE A 69 -4.84 -12.79 -6.21
N GLN A 70 -5.20 -11.52 -6.16
CA GLN A 70 -6.52 -11.07 -5.76
C GLN A 70 -7.21 -10.46 -6.97
N ARG A 71 -8.39 -10.96 -7.31
CA ARG A 71 -9.14 -10.54 -8.49
C ARG A 71 -10.03 -9.34 -8.15
N PRO A 72 -10.37 -8.50 -9.13
CA PRO A 72 -11.38 -7.47 -8.96
C PRO A 72 -12.64 -8.03 -8.28
N ASP A 73 -13.19 -7.26 -7.35
CA ASP A 73 -14.40 -7.53 -6.58
C ASP A 73 -14.35 -8.72 -5.60
N THR A 74 -13.22 -9.44 -5.51
CA THR A 74 -13.05 -10.61 -4.61
C THR A 74 -12.39 -10.29 -3.27
N TYR A 75 -11.91 -9.05 -3.09
CA TYR A 75 -11.19 -8.67 -1.88
C TYR A 75 -11.50 -7.24 -1.46
N SER A 76 -11.24 -6.96 -0.18
CA SER A 76 -11.33 -5.62 0.39
C SER A 76 -9.94 -5.13 0.78
N LYS A 77 -9.61 -3.92 0.38
CA LYS A 77 -8.42 -3.21 0.81
C LYS A 77 -8.48 -2.98 2.33
N ALA A 78 -7.30 -2.84 2.94
CA ALA A 78 -7.20 -2.51 4.36
C ALA A 78 -7.96 -1.22 4.69
N TRP A 79 -8.57 -1.19 5.87
CA TRP A 79 -9.32 -0.03 6.32
C TRP A 79 -8.42 1.20 6.41
N SER A 80 -8.76 2.23 5.65
CA SER A 80 -8.08 3.52 5.68
C SER A 80 -9.11 4.60 5.38
N LEU A 81 -8.96 5.78 5.97
CA LEU A 81 -9.84 6.92 5.69
C LEU A 81 -9.04 8.20 5.84
N SER A 82 -8.84 8.93 4.75
CA SER A 82 -8.18 10.24 4.80
C SER A 82 -9.11 11.29 5.39
N LYS A 83 -8.54 12.40 5.89
CA LYS A 83 -9.32 13.54 6.40
C LYS A 83 -10.31 14.07 5.37
N LYS A 84 -9.87 14.21 4.11
CA LYS A 84 -10.68 14.68 2.98
C LYS A 84 -11.86 13.74 2.67
N GLU A 85 -11.62 12.43 2.68
CA GLU A 85 -12.69 11.44 2.47
C GLU A 85 -13.68 11.44 3.64
N LEU A 86 -13.18 11.54 4.88
CA LEU A 86 -14.03 11.66 6.07
C LEU A 86 -14.94 12.88 5.98
N GLU A 87 -14.39 14.06 5.68
CA GLU A 87 -15.16 15.29 5.49
C GLU A 87 -16.24 15.13 4.42
N SER A 88 -15.90 14.51 3.28
CA SER A 88 -16.86 14.26 2.21
C SER A 88 -17.99 13.31 2.65
N LEU A 89 -17.67 12.25 3.40
CA LEU A 89 -18.68 11.29 3.86
C LEU A 89 -19.57 11.87 4.95
N VAL A 90 -19.00 12.63 5.89
CA VAL A 90 -19.75 13.36 6.93
C VAL A 90 -20.70 14.36 6.29
N THR A 91 -20.21 15.14 5.32
CA THR A 91 -21.03 16.10 4.58
C THR A 91 -22.15 15.39 3.82
N GLY A 92 -21.83 14.29 3.14
CA GLY A 92 -22.81 13.49 2.40
C GLY A 92 -23.90 12.90 3.29
N TYR A 93 -23.56 12.44 4.51
CA TYR A 93 -24.56 12.01 5.48
C TYR A 93 -25.53 13.15 5.81
N PHE A 94 -25.02 14.29 6.28
CA PHE A 94 -25.87 15.41 6.70
C PHE A 94 -26.66 16.08 5.57
N GLN A 95 -26.26 15.90 4.31
CA GLN A 95 -27.03 16.34 3.14
C GLN A 95 -28.12 15.34 2.72
N SER A 96 -27.96 14.05 3.05
CA SER A 96 -28.86 12.98 2.59
C SER A 96 -29.93 12.59 3.61
N THR A 97 -29.83 13.07 4.86
CA THR A 97 -30.80 12.78 5.91
C THR A 97 -31.26 14.04 6.64
N ASN A 98 -32.48 13.98 7.20
CA ASN A 98 -33.00 14.98 8.14
C ASN A 98 -32.73 14.59 9.61
N ARG A 99 -32.03 13.47 9.85
CA ARG A 99 -31.67 12.99 11.19
C ARG A 99 -30.22 13.31 11.49
N PHE A 100 -30.00 14.16 12.49
CA PHE A 100 -28.67 14.55 12.92
C PHE A 100 -28.20 13.67 14.09
N ASN A 101 -27.99 12.37 13.82
CA ASN A 101 -27.55 11.40 14.83
C ASN A 101 -26.10 10.96 14.55
N ALA A 102 -25.24 11.03 15.57
CA ALA A 102 -23.84 10.66 15.48
C ALA A 102 -23.62 9.15 15.18
N GLU A 103 -24.42 8.27 15.76
CA GLU A 103 -24.33 6.82 15.58
C GLU A 103 -24.71 6.41 14.15
N GLU A 104 -25.78 7.00 13.62
CA GLU A 104 -26.21 6.80 12.24
C GLU A 104 -25.16 7.36 11.25
N CYS A 105 -24.54 8.51 11.56
CA CYS A 105 -23.45 9.09 10.78
C CYS A 105 -22.24 8.15 10.68
N VAL A 106 -21.79 7.61 11.82
CA VAL A 106 -20.68 6.64 11.86
C VAL A 106 -21.03 5.39 11.07
N THR A 107 -22.26 4.86 11.23
CA THR A 107 -22.73 3.68 10.49
C THR A 107 -22.70 3.93 8.98
N TYR A 108 -23.24 5.08 8.54
CA TYR A 108 -23.20 5.48 7.14
C TYR A 108 -21.78 5.57 6.59
N ILE A 109 -20.87 6.26 7.29
CA ILE A 109 -19.46 6.37 6.89
C ILE A 109 -18.84 4.98 6.75
N VAL A 110 -19.11 4.10 7.72
CA VAL A 110 -18.54 2.76 7.71
C VAL A 110 -19.02 1.97 6.50
N GLU A 111 -20.32 1.98 6.22
CA GLU A 111 -20.90 1.26 5.09
C GLU A 111 -20.44 1.78 3.74
N GLN A 112 -20.43 3.11 3.54
CA GLN A 112 -19.96 3.71 2.30
C GLN A 112 -18.48 3.43 2.08
N ARG A 113 -17.68 3.52 3.16
CA ARG A 113 -16.25 3.25 3.05
C ARG A 113 -15.98 1.78 2.74
N LYS A 114 -16.66 0.83 3.39
CA LYS A 114 -16.56 -0.61 3.06
C LYS A 114 -16.80 -0.86 1.58
N LYS A 115 -17.84 -0.27 0.99
CA LYS A 115 -18.13 -0.39 -0.45
C LYS A 115 -17.00 0.15 -1.32
N SER A 116 -16.41 1.27 -0.94
CA SER A 116 -15.30 1.87 -1.71
C SER A 116 -13.96 1.13 -1.56
N LEU A 117 -13.81 0.29 -0.53
CA LEU A 117 -12.60 -0.49 -0.28
C LEU A 117 -12.56 -1.81 -1.05
N VAL A 118 -13.66 -2.21 -1.71
CA VAL A 118 -13.66 -3.36 -2.62
C VAL A 118 -12.66 -3.09 -3.74
N GLY A 119 -11.67 -3.96 -3.88
CA GLY A 119 -10.62 -3.82 -4.89
C GLY A 119 -11.20 -4.00 -6.29
N LYS A 120 -10.98 -3.03 -7.18
CA LYS A 120 -11.51 -3.05 -8.56
C LYS A 120 -10.48 -3.51 -9.59
N GLU A 121 -9.28 -3.81 -9.13
CA GLU A 121 -8.12 -4.14 -9.96
C GLU A 121 -7.52 -5.44 -9.44
N PHE A 122 -6.65 -6.06 -10.24
CA PHE A 122 -5.85 -7.18 -9.76
C PHE A 122 -4.81 -6.67 -8.77
N GLU A 123 -4.62 -7.42 -7.69
CA GLU A 123 -3.57 -7.14 -6.71
C GLU A 123 -2.73 -8.40 -6.47
N PHE A 124 -1.41 -8.19 -6.45
CA PHE A 124 -0.42 -9.24 -6.25
C PHE A 124 0.29 -9.01 -4.92
N SER A 125 0.34 -10.03 -4.08
CA SER A 125 1.07 -9.97 -2.81
C SER A 125 1.96 -11.19 -2.65
N ARG A 126 3.20 -10.97 -2.24
CA ARG A 126 4.15 -12.04 -1.95
C ARG A 126 4.04 -12.42 -0.48
N VAL A 127 3.74 -13.69 -0.23
CA VAL A 127 3.71 -14.31 1.11
C VAL A 127 4.97 -15.14 1.27
N ILE A 128 5.83 -14.74 2.19
CA ILE A 128 7.04 -15.48 2.57
C ILE A 128 6.64 -16.44 3.69
N PRO A 129 7.05 -17.72 3.67
CA PRO A 129 6.81 -18.62 4.79
C PRO A 129 7.45 -18.02 6.05
N GLU A 130 6.73 -18.05 7.18
CA GLU A 130 7.32 -17.70 8.47
C GLU A 130 8.46 -18.71 8.77
N GLU A 131 9.63 -18.20 9.20
CA GLU A 131 10.77 -19.01 9.66
C GLU A 131 10.42 -19.85 10.90
#